data_AF-A0AAW7AH19-F1
#
_entry.id   AF-A0AAW7AH19-F1
#
_cell.length_a   1.000
_cell.length_b   1.000
_cell.length_c   1.000
_cell.angle_alpha   90.00
_cell.angle_beta   90.00
_cell.angle_gamma   90.00
#
_symmetry.space_group_name_H-M   'P 1'
#
loop_
_entity.id
_entity.type
_entity.pdbx_description
1 polymer ?
#
loop_
_entity_poly.entity_id
_entity_poly.type
_entity_poly.pdbx_seq_one_letter_code
_entity_poly.pdbx_strand_id
1 'polypeptide(L)' 'MILVWILTMILITLLSKWYVNRLLKKQQIYIARFVITISCMIQFVVVYFLVKALVGYLVQGLNVFYR' A
#
# COMPACT_ATOMS: atom_id res chain seq x y z
N MET A 1 15.15 -3.48 2.91
CA MET A 1 14.38 -2.34 2.33
C MET A 1 13.05 -2.78 1.71
N ILE A 2 13.00 -3.74 0.78
CA ILE A 2 11.74 -4.25 0.19
C ILE A 2 10.80 -4.90 1.24
N LEU A 3 11.35 -5.65 2.20
CA LEU A 3 10.58 -6.20 3.31
C LEU A 3 9.82 -5.14 4.11
N VAL A 4 10.43 -3.96 4.31
CA VAL A 4 9.78 -2.84 5.03
C VAL A 4 8.58 -2.32 4.24
N TRP A 5 8.71 -2.22 2.92
CA TRP A 5 7.61 -1.80 2.03
C TRP A 5 6.44 -2.79 2.01
N ILE A 6 6.73 -4.08 1.97
CA ILE A 6 5.73 -5.14 2.07
C ILE A 6 5.04 -5.09 3.44
N LEU A 7 5.80 -4.92 4.51
CA LEU A 7 5.27 -4.81 5.87
C LEU A 7 4.35 -3.58 6.02
N THR A 8 4.74 -2.43 5.46
CA THR A 8 3.90 -1.22 5.44
C THR A 8 2.60 -1.42 4.65
N MET A 9 2.64 -2.15 3.53
CA MET A 9 1.45 -2.50 2.75
C MET A 9 0.47 -3.36 3.55
N ILE A 10 0.99 -4.37 4.25
CA ILE A 10 0.18 -5.24 5.12
C ILE A 10 -0.44 -4.44 6.26
N LEU A 11 0.33 -3.56 6.90
CA LEU A 11 -0.14 -2.68 7.98
C LEU A 11 -1.27 -1.76 7.51
N ILE A 12 -1.10 -1.09 6.36
CA ILE A 12 -2.12 -0.21 5.78
C ILE A 12 -3.40 -0.99 5.45
N THR A 13 -3.26 -2.21 4.93
CA THR A 13 -4.40 -3.06 4.57
C THR A 13 -5.16 -3.56 5.80
N LEU A 14 -4.45 -3.91 6.88
CA LEU A 14 -5.08 -4.27 8.15
C LEU A 14 -5.78 -3.08 8.80
N LEU A 15 -5.14 -1.92 8.83
CA LEU A 15 -5.69 -0.67 9.36
C LEU A 15 -6.95 -0.25 8.60
N SER A 16 -6.92 -0.28 7.27
CA SER A 16 -8.07 0.09 6.43
C SER A 16 -9.24 -0.88 6.64
N LYS A 17 -8.98 -2.18 6.69
CA LYS A 17 -10.00 -3.20 6.99
C LYS A 17 -10.62 -2.99 8.37
N TRP A 18 -9.80 -2.65 9.38
CA TRP A 18 -10.28 -2.36 10.73
C TRP A 18 -11.13 -1.09 10.78
N TYR A 19 -10.70 -0.02 10.10
CA TYR A 19 -11.43 1.25 10.01
C TYR A 19 -12.79 1.09 9.32
N VAL A 20 -12.81 0.41 8.18
CA VAL A 20 -14.03 0.17 7.40
C VAL A 20 -15.01 -0.69 8.19
N ASN A 21 -14.54 -1.72 8.89
CA ASN A 21 -15.39 -2.58 9.71
C ASN A 21 -15.99 -1.82 10.92
N ARG A 22 -15.21 -0.91 11.52
CA ARG A 22 -15.69 -0.02 12.59
C ARG A 22 -16.73 0.99 12.08
N LEU A 23 -16.53 1.52 10.88
CA LEU A 23 -17.47 2.47 10.28
C LEU A 23 -18.77 1.82 9.81
N LEU A 24 -18.71 0.61 9.25
CA LEU A 24 -19.87 -0.20 8.90
C LEU A 24 -20.75 -0.48 10.12
N LYS A 25 -20.15 -0.78 11.28
CA LYS A 25 -20.87 -0.95 12.56
C LYS A 25 -21.61 0.30 13.03
N LYS A 26 -21.17 1.50 12.62
CA LYS A 26 -21.87 2.76 12.92
C LYS A 26 -22.92 3.15 11.88
N GLN A 27 -23.18 2.28 10.89
CA GLN A 27 -24.14 2.52 9.81
C GLN A 27 -23.86 3.79 8.99
N GLN A 28 -22.64 4.33 9.07
CA GLN A 28 -22.20 5.52 8.35
C GLN A 28 -21.61 5.15 7.00
N ILE A 29 -22.47 4.61 6.14
CA ILE A 29 -22.14 4.08 4.81
C ILE A 29 -21.46 5.16 3.93
N TYR A 30 -21.89 6.41 4.03
CA TYR A 30 -21.31 7.53 3.30
C TYR A 30 -19.85 7.83 3.70
N ILE A 31 -19.57 7.87 5.01
CA ILE A 31 -18.20 8.08 5.50
C ILE A 31 -17.34 6.85 5.19
N ALA A 32 -17.93 5.65 5.21
CA ALA A 32 -17.21 4.41 4.89
C ALA A 32 -16.74 4.42 3.45
N ARG A 33 -17.61 4.83 2.50
CA ARG A 33 -17.23 5.02 1.10
C ARG A 33 -16.09 6.03 0.96
N PHE A 34 -16.19 7.18 1.62
CA PHE A 34 -15.16 8.23 1.55
C PHE A 34 -13.79 7.73 2.05
N VAL A 35 -13.78 7.02 3.18
CA VAL A 35 -12.58 6.41 3.76
C VAL A 35 -11.98 5.35 2.82
N ILE A 36 -12.82 4.54 2.16
CA ILE A 36 -12.36 3.55 1.18
C ILE A 36 -11.72 4.23 -0.03
N THR A 37 -12.33 5.29 -0.57
CA THR A 37 -11.78 6.00 -1.73
C THR A 37 -10.42 6.62 -1.41
N ILE A 38 -10.28 7.26 -0.25
CA ILE A 38 -9.00 7.84 0.22
C ILE A 38 -7.97 6.72 0.44
N SER A 39 -8.36 5.64 1.11
CA SER A 39 -7.47 4.52 1.37
C SER A 39 -6.98 3.87 0.08
N CYS A 40 -7.82 3.82 -0.96
CA CYS A 40 -7.46 3.31 -2.27
C CYS A 40 -6.45 4.24 -2.97
N MET A 41 -6.67 5.56 -2.95
CA MET A 41 -5.70 6.54 -3.46
C MET A 41 -4.34 6.41 -2.77
N ILE A 42 -4.32 6.27 -1.44
CA ILE A 42 -3.09 6.09 -0.67
C ILE A 42 -2.39 4.78 -1.06
N GLN A 43 -3.15 3.68 -1.22
CA GLN A 43 -2.59 2.41 -1.68
C GLN A 43 -1.93 2.53 -3.07
N PHE A 44 -2.51 3.28 -4.00
CA PHE A 44 -1.89 3.54 -5.31
C PHE A 44 -0.54 4.25 -5.18
N VAL A 45 -0.44 5.28 -4.33
CA VAL A 45 0.83 5.99 -4.07
C VAL A 45 1.87 5.06 -3.47
N VAL A 46 1.47 4.19 -2.54
CA VAL A 46 2.36 3.21 -1.91
C VAL A 46 2.84 2.15 -2.92
N VAL A 47 1.95 1.63 -3.78
CA VAL A 47 2.32 0.71 -4.87
C VAL A 47 3.34 1.36 -5.80
N TYR A 48 3.13 2.61 -6.19
CA TYR A 48 4.04 3.33 -7.08
C TYR A 48 5.47 3.40 -6.52
N PHE A 49 5.61 3.77 -5.24
CA PHE A 49 6.90 3.80 -4.58
C PHE A 49 7.54 2.39 -4.47
N LEU A 50 6.73 1.37 -4.23
CA LEU A 50 7.18 -0.02 -4.14
C LEU A 50 7.75 -0.50 -5.49
N VAL A 51 7.04 -0.24 -6.59
CA VAL A 51 7.52 -0.56 -7.95
C VAL A 51 8.80 0.19 -8.26
N LYS A 52 8.89 1.48 -7.94
CA LYS A 52 10.10 2.29 -8.14
C LYS A 52 11.31 1.70 -7.40
N ALA A 53 11.13 1.28 -6.15
CA ALA A 53 12.17 0.63 -5.37
C ALA A 53 12.59 -0.73 -5.96
N LEU A 54 11.63 -1.49 -6.47
CA LEU A 54 11.86 -2.80 -7.09
C LEU A 54 12.64 -2.69 -8.40
N VAL A 55 12.30 -1.70 -9.24
CA VAL A 55 13.06 -1.37 -10.46
C VAL A 55 14.49 -0.95 -10.12
N GLY A 56 14.68 -0.13 -9.08
CA GLY A 56 16.02 0.24 -8.62
C GLY A 56 16.88 -0.96 -8.22
N TYR A 57 16.29 -1.95 -7.55
CA TYR A 57 16.96 -3.22 -7.23
C TYR A 57 17.25 -4.07 -8.47
N LEU A 58 16.31 -4.14 -9.41
CA LEU A 58 16.47 -4.85 -10.68
C LEU A 58 17.63 -4.28 -11.49
N VAL A 59 17.75 -2.95 -11.57
CA VAL A 59 18.86 -2.27 -12.25
C VAL A 59 20.19 -2.56 -11.56
N GLN A 60 20.23 -2.56 -10.22
CA GLN A 60 21.45 -2.94 -9.48
C GLN A 60 21.84 -4.41 -9.73
N GLY A 61 20.86 -5.32 -9.74
CA GLY A 61 21.09 -6.73 -10.04
C GLY A 61 21.58 -6.95 -11.47
N LEU A 62 20.96 -6.30 -12.46
CA LEU A 62 21.42 -6.36 -13.84
C LEU A 62 22.85 -5.80 -14.00
N ASN A 63 23.18 -4.72 -13.30
CA ASN A 63 24.51 -4.12 -13.36
C ASN A 63 25.61 -5.04 -12.77
N VAL A 64 25.25 -5.95 -11.85
CA VAL A 64 26.15 -7.00 -11.36
C VAL A 64 26.31 -8.13 -12.38
N PHE A 65 25.26 -8.47 -13.12
CA PHE A 65 25.29 -9.51 -14.16
C PHE A 65 25.91 -9.06 -15.48
N TYR A 66 25.97 -7.75 -15.75
CA TYR A 66 26.54 -7.16 -16.96
C TYR A 66 28.04 -6.81 -16.84
N ARG A 67 28.70 -7.21 -15.75
CA ARG A 67 30.15 -7.08 -15.54
C ARG A 67 30.80 -8.46 -15.55
#